data_AF-A0AAW2DMC7-F1
#
_entry.id   AF-A0AAW2DMC7-F1
#
_cell.length_a   1.000
_cell.length_b   1.000
_cell.length_c   1.000
_cell.angle_alpha   90.00
_cell.angle_beta   90.00
_cell.angle_gamma   90.00
#
_symmetry.space_group_name_H-M   'P 1'
#
loop_
_entity.id
_entity.type
_entity.pdbx_description
1 polymer ?
#
loop_
_entity_poly.entity_id
_entity_poly.type
_entity_poly.pdbx_seq_one_letter_code
_entity_poly.pdbx_strand_id
1 'polypeptide(L)'
;MQAIIASCCGCFHGRTLAVISVSCESCDNDATRGFGPLLPGHIKVDFSDAVALEKIFKAGFLFEPVQAEAGVVIPPDGYLKSVRDLCSKCSVLMIANEVQSGLARSGKMLACDWEEVRSNVVILGKALGGGVIPVAVSAVLADKDVMLCIQP
;
A
#
# COMPACT_ATOMS: atom_id res chain seq x y z
N MET A 1 -10.62 13.29 -16.02
CA MET A 1 -10.98 12.12 -15.19
C MET A 1 -10.13 12.22 -13.93
N GLN A 2 -10.73 12.23 -12.74
CA GLN A 2 -9.98 12.43 -11.49
C GLN A 2 -9.33 11.11 -11.07
N ALA A 3 -8.01 11.09 -10.90
CA ALA A 3 -7.29 9.92 -10.40
C ALA A 3 -7.61 9.73 -8.92
N ILE A 4 -8.09 8.54 -8.55
CA ILE A 4 -8.41 8.20 -7.16
C ILE A 4 -7.55 7.02 -6.71
N ILE A 5 -6.88 7.20 -5.57
CA ILE A 5 -6.10 6.14 -4.91
C ILE A 5 -6.96 5.54 -3.80
N ALA A 6 -7.15 4.23 -3.82
CA ALA A 6 -7.82 3.49 -2.76
C ALA A 6 -6.80 2.97 -1.74
N SER A 7 -7.11 3.03 -0.45
CA SER A 7 -6.32 2.46 0.65
C SER A 7 -7.19 1.76 1.69
N CYS A 8 -6.58 0.91 2.52
CA CYS A 8 -7.31 0.11 3.52
C CYS A 8 -7.52 0.86 4.84
N CYS A 9 -8.63 0.67 5.52
CA CYS A 9 -8.79 1.07 6.92
C CYS A 9 -7.73 0.38 7.79
N GLY A 10 -7.19 1.09 8.79
CA GLY A 10 -6.11 0.59 9.66
C GLY A 10 -4.70 0.69 9.07
N CYS A 11 -4.54 1.16 7.82
CA CYS A 11 -3.23 1.22 7.17
C CYS A 11 -2.33 2.36 7.68
N PHE A 12 -1.02 2.14 7.65
CA PHE A 12 -0.01 3.14 7.96
C PHE A 12 1.06 3.22 6.86
N HIS A 13 1.05 4.32 6.11
CA HIS A 13 2.01 4.55 5.02
C HIS A 13 3.05 5.61 5.34
N GLY A 14 2.85 6.41 6.39
CA GLY A 14 3.75 7.49 6.81
C GLY A 14 3.02 8.75 7.27
N ARG A 15 3.79 9.76 7.67
CA ARG A 15 3.28 10.99 8.32
C ARG A 15 3.45 12.27 7.50
N THR A 16 3.96 12.20 6.27
CA THR A 16 4.01 13.38 5.38
C THR A 16 2.60 13.75 4.90
N LEU A 17 2.35 15.02 4.58
CA LEU A 17 0.99 15.55 4.31
C LEU A 17 0.18 14.73 3.27
N ALA A 18 0.83 14.31 2.18
CA ALA A 18 0.17 13.49 1.16
C ALA A 18 -0.08 12.04 1.64
N VAL A 19 0.87 11.48 2.39
CA VAL A 19 0.83 10.08 2.82
C VAL A 19 -0.08 9.87 4.03
N ILE A 20 -0.16 10.84 4.93
CA ILE A 20 -1.09 10.81 6.05
C ILE A 20 -2.54 10.93 5.58
N SER A 21 -2.77 11.56 4.41
CA SER A 21 -4.09 11.62 3.77
C SER A 21 -4.59 10.22 3.37
N VAL A 22 -3.69 9.32 2.95
CA VAL A 22 -4.03 7.94 2.60
C VAL A 22 -3.88 6.94 3.76
N SER A 23 -3.21 7.33 4.85
CA SER A 23 -3.03 6.52 6.06
C SER A 23 -4.21 6.68 7.02
N CYS A 24 -4.46 5.68 7.86
CA CYS A 24 -5.60 5.65 8.76
C CYS A 24 -5.38 4.65 9.92
N GLU A 25 -4.96 5.10 11.10
CA GLU A 25 -4.81 4.20 12.27
C GLU A 25 -6.18 3.65 12.77
N SER A 26 -7.29 4.34 12.49
CA SER A 26 -8.68 3.89 12.68
C SER A 26 -9.54 4.48 11.55
N CYS A 27 -10.63 3.84 11.09
CA CYS A 27 -11.50 4.42 10.03
C CYS A 27 -12.02 5.84 10.36
N ASP A 28 -11.92 6.25 11.63
CA ASP A 28 -12.29 7.56 12.18
C ASP A 28 -11.17 8.61 12.12
N ASN A 29 -10.07 8.35 11.41
CA ASN A 29 -9.12 9.38 10.98
C ASN A 29 -8.33 10.07 12.13
N ASP A 30 -8.17 9.43 13.31
CA ASP A 30 -7.50 10.05 14.47
C ASP A 30 -6.08 10.56 14.13
N ALA A 31 -5.33 9.82 13.31
CA ALA A 31 -3.99 10.22 12.85
C ALA A 31 -3.98 11.48 11.96
N THR A 32 -5.10 11.84 11.35
CA THR A 32 -5.23 13.00 10.44
C THR A 32 -5.80 14.25 11.12
N ARG A 33 -6.21 14.11 12.38
CA ARG A 33 -6.90 15.15 13.14
C ARG A 33 -5.94 16.33 13.38
N GLY A 34 -6.29 17.50 12.83
CA GLY A 34 -5.49 18.71 12.93
C GLY A 34 -4.57 19.02 11.73
N PHE A 35 -4.54 18.17 10.70
CA PHE A 35 -3.71 18.36 9.50
C PHE A 35 -4.50 18.79 8.25
N GLY A 36 -5.74 19.24 8.44
CA GLY A 36 -6.62 19.63 7.32
C GLY A 36 -6.23 20.97 6.67
N PRO A 37 -6.46 21.15 5.36
CA PRO A 37 -7.09 20.19 4.44
C PRO A 37 -6.12 19.11 3.92
N LEU A 38 -6.59 17.86 3.93
CA LEU A 38 -5.87 16.70 3.37
C LEU A 38 -5.93 16.68 1.84
N LEU A 39 -5.09 15.85 1.22
CA LEU A 39 -5.03 15.72 -0.24
C LEU A 39 -6.34 15.11 -0.79
N PRO A 40 -7.07 15.77 -1.70
CA PRO A 40 -8.26 15.20 -2.31
C PRO A 40 -7.91 14.04 -3.25
N GLY A 41 -8.88 13.14 -3.51
CA GLY A 41 -8.69 12.01 -4.44
C GLY A 41 -8.20 10.71 -3.79
N HIS A 42 -8.52 10.49 -2.51
CA HIS A 42 -8.31 9.20 -1.85
C HIS A 42 -9.64 8.63 -1.35
N ILE A 43 -9.80 7.31 -1.40
CA ILE A 43 -10.95 6.59 -0.83
C ILE A 43 -10.43 5.48 0.07
N LYS A 44 -11.10 5.27 1.20
CA LYS A 44 -10.77 4.22 2.17
C LYS A 44 -11.76 3.07 2.03
N VAL A 45 -11.25 1.85 2.12
CA VAL A 45 -12.03 0.60 2.03
C VAL A 45 -11.67 -0.33 3.18
N ASP A 46 -12.58 -1.22 3.56
CA ASP A 46 -12.31 -2.19 4.60
C ASP A 46 -11.25 -3.20 4.15
N PHE A 47 -10.31 -3.51 5.04
CA PHE A 47 -9.27 -4.50 4.78
C PHE A 47 -9.92 -5.89 4.65
N SER A 48 -9.50 -6.68 3.66
CA SER A 48 -10.05 -8.01 3.33
C SER A 48 -11.38 -8.03 2.53
N ASP A 49 -11.95 -6.89 2.14
CA ASP A 49 -13.16 -6.86 1.28
C ASP A 49 -12.82 -6.63 -0.20
N ALA A 50 -12.61 -7.74 -0.93
CA ALA A 50 -12.35 -7.69 -2.38
C ALA A 50 -13.53 -7.16 -3.21
N VAL A 51 -14.77 -7.25 -2.72
CA VAL A 51 -15.98 -6.83 -3.47
C VAL A 51 -16.17 -5.33 -3.36
N ALA A 52 -15.93 -4.75 -2.19
CA ALA A 52 -15.94 -3.29 -2.01
C ALA A 52 -14.88 -2.62 -2.88
N LEU A 53 -13.72 -3.25 -3.04
CA LEU A 53 -12.63 -2.77 -3.87
C LEU A 53 -13.02 -2.60 -5.36
N GLU A 54 -13.80 -3.53 -5.93
CA GLU A 54 -14.23 -3.49 -7.35
C GLU A 54 -14.95 -2.20 -7.74
N LYS A 55 -15.74 -1.64 -6.84
CA LYS A 55 -16.62 -0.49 -7.13
C LYS A 55 -15.89 0.84 -7.14
N ILE A 56 -14.67 0.90 -6.59
CA ILE A 56 -14.00 2.14 -6.20
C ILE A 56 -12.76 2.42 -7.09
N PHE A 57 -12.34 1.43 -7.88
CA PHE A 57 -11.09 1.49 -8.63
C PHE A 57 -11.08 2.49 -9.78
N LYS A 58 -10.26 3.55 -9.64
CA LYS A 58 -10.09 4.58 -10.69
C LYS A 58 -8.65 4.99 -11.03
N ALA A 59 -7.64 4.60 -10.25
CA ALA A 59 -6.22 4.83 -10.63
C ALA A 59 -5.20 3.88 -9.96
N GLY A 60 -5.27 3.69 -8.64
CA GLY A 60 -4.29 2.90 -7.90
C GLY A 60 -4.84 2.31 -6.61
N PHE A 61 -4.32 1.15 -6.20
CA PHE A 61 -4.57 0.53 -4.90
C PHE A 61 -3.29 0.54 -4.07
N LEU A 62 -3.31 1.18 -2.92
CA LEU A 62 -2.20 1.17 -1.96
C LEU A 62 -2.61 0.36 -0.73
N PHE A 63 -1.91 -0.73 -0.47
CA PHE A 63 -2.22 -1.61 0.66
C PHE A 63 -0.95 -2.18 1.28
N GLU A 64 -1.05 -2.64 2.52
CA GLU A 64 -0.03 -3.43 3.20
C GLU A 64 -0.42 -4.92 3.08
N PRO A 65 0.49 -5.82 2.64
CA PRO A 65 0.18 -7.26 2.63
C PRO A 65 -0.09 -7.82 4.03
N VAL A 66 0.53 -7.23 5.06
CA VAL A 66 0.26 -7.48 6.47
C VAL A 66 0.22 -6.14 7.18
N GLN A 67 -0.91 -5.78 7.80
CA GLN A 67 -1.03 -4.50 8.50
C GLN A 67 -0.38 -4.61 9.88
N ALA A 68 0.85 -4.11 10.00
CA ALA A 68 1.62 -4.25 11.23
C ALA A 68 1.12 -3.32 12.33
N GLU A 69 0.92 -2.04 12.01
CA GLU A 69 0.52 -1.00 12.99
C GLU A 69 -0.95 -1.16 13.44
N ALA A 70 -1.79 -1.83 12.66
CA ALA A 70 -3.16 -2.19 13.03
C ALA A 70 -3.25 -3.36 14.04
N GLY A 71 -2.12 -3.85 14.56
CA GLY A 71 -2.06 -4.99 15.47
C GLY A 71 -1.70 -6.32 14.80
N VAL A 72 -0.87 -6.28 13.75
CA VAL A 72 -0.41 -7.48 13.01
C VAL A 72 -1.59 -8.26 12.41
N VAL A 73 -2.35 -7.59 11.54
CA VAL A 73 -3.48 -8.20 10.83
C VAL A 73 -2.97 -8.93 9.60
N ILE A 74 -3.11 -10.26 9.60
CA ILE A 74 -2.80 -11.14 8.48
C ILE A 74 -4.09 -11.28 7.65
N PRO A 75 -4.08 -11.00 6.33
CA PRO A 75 -5.25 -11.18 5.50
C PRO A 75 -5.62 -12.68 5.37
N PRO A 76 -6.89 -13.00 5.08
CA PRO A 76 -7.29 -14.37 4.81
C PRO A 76 -6.64 -14.90 3.53
N ASP A 77 -6.35 -16.20 3.52
CA ASP A 77 -5.72 -16.87 2.38
C ASP A 77 -6.47 -16.62 1.07
N GLY A 78 -5.73 -16.20 0.04
CA GLY A 78 -6.26 -15.91 -1.30
C GLY A 78 -6.76 -14.47 -1.47
N TYR A 79 -6.70 -13.64 -0.43
CA TYR A 79 -7.04 -12.23 -0.55
C TYR A 79 -6.07 -11.48 -1.47
N LEU A 80 -4.74 -11.70 -1.32
CA LEU A 80 -3.75 -10.99 -2.15
C LEU A 80 -3.91 -11.37 -3.63
N LYS A 81 -4.19 -12.65 -3.91
CA LYS A 81 -4.48 -13.14 -5.25
C LYS A 81 -5.76 -12.52 -5.81
N SER A 82 -6.81 -12.44 -5.00
CA SER A 82 -8.08 -11.80 -5.38
C SER A 82 -7.88 -10.32 -5.72
N VAL A 83 -7.11 -9.59 -4.91
CA VAL A 83 -6.73 -8.20 -5.17
C VAL A 83 -5.93 -8.08 -6.47
N ARG A 84 -5.01 -9.00 -6.76
CA ARG A 84 -4.22 -8.99 -8.00
C ARG A 84 -5.09 -9.20 -9.23
N ASP A 85 -5.98 -10.18 -9.20
CA ASP A 85 -6.90 -10.46 -10.29
C ASP A 85 -7.81 -9.27 -10.56
N LEU A 86 -8.27 -8.63 -9.50
CA LEU A 86 -9.18 -7.50 -9.57
C LEU A 86 -8.49 -6.22 -10.04
N CYS A 87 -7.27 -5.93 -9.56
CA CYS A 87 -6.43 -4.86 -10.12
C CYS A 87 -6.16 -5.09 -11.62
N SER A 88 -5.94 -6.34 -12.04
CA SER A 88 -5.73 -6.69 -13.45
C SER A 88 -6.99 -6.45 -14.29
N LYS A 89 -8.17 -6.86 -13.80
CA LYS A 89 -9.46 -6.65 -14.47
C LYS A 89 -9.81 -5.17 -14.63
N CYS A 90 -9.56 -4.37 -13.59
CA CYS A 90 -9.89 -2.95 -13.58
C CYS A 90 -8.79 -2.07 -14.22
N SER A 91 -7.69 -2.65 -14.71
CA SER A 91 -6.51 -1.91 -15.20
C SER A 91 -5.99 -0.87 -14.19
N VAL A 92 -5.91 -1.28 -12.93
CA VAL A 92 -5.44 -0.44 -11.81
C VAL A 92 -4.07 -0.87 -11.32
N LEU A 93 -3.25 0.11 -10.93
CA LEU A 93 -1.93 -0.13 -10.37
C LEU A 93 -2.04 -0.71 -8.94
N MET A 94 -1.51 -1.91 -8.76
CA MET A 94 -1.38 -2.55 -7.46
C MET A 94 -0.07 -2.11 -6.79
N ILE A 95 -0.16 -1.37 -5.68
CA ILE A 95 0.97 -0.82 -4.92
C ILE A 95 1.03 -1.51 -3.55
N ALA A 96 2.03 -2.36 -3.35
CA ALA A 96 2.26 -3.05 -2.08
C ALA A 96 3.24 -2.26 -1.21
N ASN A 97 2.80 -1.83 -0.04
CA ASN A 97 3.66 -1.24 0.98
C ASN A 97 4.30 -2.35 1.82
N GLU A 98 5.55 -2.66 1.53
CA GLU A 98 6.34 -3.72 2.16
C GLU A 98 7.44 -3.15 3.05
N VAL A 99 7.34 -1.88 3.45
CA VAL A 99 8.31 -1.18 4.31
C VAL A 99 8.54 -1.93 5.63
N GLN A 100 7.50 -2.60 6.17
CA GLN A 100 7.57 -3.35 7.43
C GLN A 100 7.50 -4.85 7.24
N SER A 101 6.69 -5.34 6.28
CA SER A 101 6.47 -6.77 6.05
C SER A 101 7.55 -7.44 5.18
N GLY A 102 8.29 -6.64 4.39
CA GLY A 102 9.27 -7.13 3.44
C GLY A 102 10.64 -7.41 4.05
N LEU A 103 11.60 -7.75 3.18
CA LEU A 103 13.00 -8.05 3.51
C LEU A 103 13.13 -9.13 4.59
N ALA A 104 12.52 -10.30 4.34
CA ALA A 104 12.55 -11.48 5.21
C ALA A 104 11.81 -11.32 6.55
N ARG A 105 11.19 -10.17 6.85
CA ARG A 105 10.49 -9.95 8.14
C ARG A 105 9.34 -10.92 8.36
N SER A 106 8.56 -11.19 7.31
CA SER A 106 7.42 -12.10 7.32
C SER A 106 7.80 -13.57 7.09
N GLY A 107 9.09 -13.90 6.95
CA GLY A 107 9.57 -15.26 6.61
C GLY A 107 9.78 -15.53 5.11
N LYS A 108 9.39 -14.59 4.24
CA LYS A 108 9.68 -14.58 2.80
C LYS A 108 10.36 -13.26 2.41
N MET A 109 11.00 -13.20 1.23
CA MET A 109 11.69 -11.99 0.78
C MET A 109 10.72 -10.80 0.74
N LEU A 110 9.56 -10.99 0.12
CA LEU A 110 8.42 -10.09 0.18
C LEU A 110 7.23 -10.84 0.80
N ALA A 111 6.35 -10.13 1.51
CA ALA A 111 5.13 -10.73 2.05
C ALA A 111 4.16 -11.14 0.92
N CYS A 112 4.19 -10.47 -0.23
CA CYS A 112 3.41 -10.88 -1.40
C CYS A 112 3.83 -12.26 -1.96
N ASP A 113 5.07 -12.71 -1.67
CA ASP A 113 5.57 -14.02 -2.13
C ASP A 113 4.88 -15.20 -1.43
N TRP A 114 4.14 -14.97 -0.33
CA TRP A 114 3.37 -16.01 0.34
C TRP A 114 2.24 -16.57 -0.52
N GLU A 115 1.63 -15.73 -1.36
CA GLU A 115 0.60 -16.13 -2.33
C GLU A 115 1.11 -16.12 -3.78
N GLU A 116 2.43 -16.02 -3.98
CA GLU A 116 3.07 -15.88 -5.31
C GLU A 116 2.50 -14.71 -6.14
N VAL A 117 2.13 -13.62 -5.45
CA VAL A 117 1.52 -12.44 -6.06
C VAL A 117 2.58 -11.39 -6.39
N ARG A 118 2.55 -10.88 -7.62
CA ARG A 118 3.41 -9.78 -8.08
C ARG A 118 2.63 -8.46 -8.15
N SER A 119 2.97 -7.50 -7.30
CA SER A 119 2.43 -6.13 -7.41
C SER A 119 3.10 -5.35 -8.55
N ASN A 120 2.47 -4.26 -9.01
CA ASN A 120 3.04 -3.38 -10.04
C ASN A 120 4.07 -2.42 -9.45
N VAL A 121 3.86 -2.03 -8.19
CA VAL A 121 4.76 -1.19 -7.42
C VAL A 121 4.98 -1.84 -6.05
N VAL A 122 6.22 -1.86 -5.58
CA VAL A 122 6.62 -2.30 -4.24
C VAL A 122 7.35 -1.15 -3.56
N ILE A 123 6.95 -0.82 -2.33
CA ILE A 123 7.62 0.17 -1.50
C ILE A 123 8.41 -0.56 -0.43
N LEU A 124 9.73 -0.34 -0.39
CA LEU A 124 10.65 -0.90 0.59
C LEU A 124 11.29 0.22 1.41
N GLY A 125 11.62 -0.09 2.65
CA GLY A 125 12.26 0.84 3.57
C GLY A 125 12.77 0.11 4.81
N LYS A 126 12.85 0.81 5.94
CA LYS A 126 13.26 0.29 7.27
C LYS A 126 14.49 -0.63 7.18
N ALA A 127 14.26 -1.95 7.14
CA ALA A 127 15.30 -2.97 7.08
C ALA A 127 16.23 -2.84 5.87
N LEU A 128 15.83 -2.10 4.83
CA LEU A 128 16.66 -1.80 3.67
C LEU A 128 17.95 -1.06 4.04
N GLY A 129 17.93 -0.23 5.09
CA GLY A 129 19.12 0.47 5.59
C GLY A 129 20.09 -0.42 6.38
N GLY A 130 19.74 -1.70 6.61
CA GLY A 130 20.54 -2.68 7.34
C GLY A 130 20.85 -2.31 8.80
N GLY A 131 20.28 -1.22 9.32
CA GLY A 131 20.66 -0.63 10.61
C GLY A 131 22.05 0.03 10.62
N VAL A 132 22.71 0.14 9.47
CA VAL A 132 24.10 0.63 9.34
C VAL A 132 24.14 2.06 8.83
N ILE A 133 23.19 2.43 7.97
CA ILE A 133 23.15 3.76 7.35
C ILE A 133 22.32 4.71 8.23
N PRO A 134 22.85 5.88 8.65
CA PRO A 134 22.14 6.84 9.51
C PRO A 134 21.02 7.60 8.77
N VAL A 135 20.90 7.40 7.45
CA VAL A 135 19.85 7.92 6.59
C VAL A 135 18.85 6.80 6.29
N ALA A 136 17.57 7.07 6.48
CA ALA A 136 16.53 6.10 6.15
C ALA A 136 16.56 5.80 4.63
N VAL A 137 17.00 4.60 4.26
CA VAL A 137 16.96 4.15 2.87
C VAL A 137 15.54 3.67 2.58
N SER A 138 14.92 4.26 1.56
CA SER A 138 13.66 3.81 0.99
C SER A 138 13.82 3.60 -0.51
N ALA A 139 13.10 2.64 -1.06
CA ALA A 139 13.11 2.33 -2.48
C ALA A 139 11.67 2.10 -2.94
N VAL A 140 11.34 2.65 -4.11
CA VAL A 140 10.11 2.37 -4.83
C VAL A 140 10.50 1.62 -6.09
N LEU A 141 10.08 0.36 -6.18
CA LEU A 141 10.31 -0.49 -7.34
C LEU A 141 9.00 -0.56 -8.12
N ALA A 142 9.04 -0.33 -9.43
CA ALA A 142 7.85 -0.42 -10.27
C ALA A 142 8.18 -1.03 -11.62
N ASP A 143 7.14 -1.51 -12.31
CA ASP A 143 7.25 -1.97 -13.69
C ASP A 143 7.84 -0.89 -14.60
N LYS A 144 8.59 -1.32 -15.63
CA LYS A 144 9.27 -0.42 -16.57
C LYS A 144 8.31 0.61 -17.17
N ASP A 145 7.12 0.17 -17.56
CA ASP A 145 6.12 1.02 -18.20
C ASP A 145 5.61 2.11 -17.23
N VAL A 146 5.56 1.81 -15.93
CA VAL A 146 5.19 2.78 -14.88
C VAL A 146 6.35 3.73 -14.59
N MET A 147 7.58 3.21 -14.48
CA MET A 147 8.77 4.03 -14.21
C MET A 147 9.06 5.02 -15.33
N LEU A 148 8.82 4.64 -16.59
CA LEU A 148 9.06 5.51 -17.75
C LEU A 148 8.05 6.66 -17.88
N CYS A 149 6.97 6.67 -17.11
CA CYS A 149 6.08 7.83 -17.01
C CYS A 149 6.69 8.98 -16.20
N ILE A 150 7.72 8.73 -15.39
CA ILE A 150 8.44 9.77 -14.65
C ILE A 150 9.49 10.37 -15.59
N GLN A 151 9.14 11.50 -16.19
CA GLN A 151 10.02 12.28 -17.07
C GLN A 151 10.69 13.41 -16.28
N PRO A 152 11.93 13.81 -16.64
CA PRO A 152 12.65 14.90 -15.99
C PRO A 152 11.98 16.27 -16.14
#